data_AF-A0A2J7QYA5-F1
#
_entry.id   AF-A0A2J7QYA5-F1
#
_cell.length_a   1.000
_cell.length_b   1.000
_cell.length_c   1.000
_cell.angle_alpha   90.00
_cell.angle_beta   90.00
_cell.angle_gamma   90.00
#
_symmetry.space_group_name_H-M   'P 1'
#
loop_
_entity.id
_entity.type
_entity.pdbx_description
1 polymer ?
#
loop_
_entity_poly.entity_id
_entity_poly.type
_entity_poly.pdbx_seq_one_letter_code
_entity_poly.pdbx_strand_id
1 'polypeptide(L)'
;MAESSTSTMTSTSKEESVEEDPNVVTMVDVLKEEQELEDDAKAVLGASDDQNCTYSQGYVKRQALYACMTCIPLSDDSLKPGGICLACSYYCHEGHELVELYTKRNFRCDCGNSRFTNNKCNLEPNKSAVNELNSYNQNFRGVYCTCSRPYPDPEDVIDDEMIKCVVCEDWYHGRHLGSNVPTLHDYGEMVCGSCMEKHTFLWQYKREIPDQDGVIKVEVCNGKADAGENVNEIKIEDTRSKIMKTEDRGCLLKELNPVVGHGAVFFSDGWRKYLCRCDSCQ
;
A
#
# COMPACT_ATOMS: atom_id res chain seq x y z
N MET A 1 89.37 14.22 23.43
CA MET A 1 88.76 14.52 22.11
C MET A 1 88.27 13.20 21.52
N ALA A 2 87.17 13.24 20.75
CA ALA A 2 86.37 12.08 20.33
C ALA A 2 85.44 11.49 21.43
N GLU A 3 84.28 12.11 21.53
CA GLU A 3 82.99 11.53 21.96
C GLU A 3 82.52 10.48 20.94
N SER A 4 81.53 9.60 21.17
CA SER A 4 80.89 9.07 22.39
C SER A 4 80.35 7.68 22.00
N SER A 5 80.30 6.72 22.94
CA SER A 5 79.88 5.34 22.66
C SER A 5 78.36 5.12 22.79
N THR A 6 77.91 4.08 22.11
CA THR A 6 76.54 3.55 22.03
C THR A 6 75.80 3.40 23.37
N SER A 7 74.48 3.55 23.32
CA SER A 7 73.52 2.94 24.26
C SER A 7 72.22 2.60 23.53
N THR A 8 71.53 1.56 24.00
CA THR A 8 70.51 0.83 23.24
C THR A 8 69.21 0.70 24.04
N MET A 9 68.06 0.63 23.34
CA MET A 9 66.71 0.34 23.86
C MET A 9 66.09 1.51 24.67
N THR A 10 64.79 1.78 24.63
CA THR A 10 63.65 0.84 24.66
C THR A 10 62.43 1.37 23.90
N SER A 11 61.53 0.45 23.53
CA SER A 11 60.24 0.67 22.87
C SER A 11 59.24 1.52 23.66
N THR A 12 58.50 2.39 22.96
CA THR A 12 57.10 2.70 23.28
C THR A 12 56.29 2.76 21.99
N SER A 13 55.48 1.73 21.75
CA SER A 13 54.40 1.77 20.76
C SER A 13 53.36 2.79 21.22
N LYS A 14 53.31 3.94 20.57
CA LYS A 14 52.22 4.90 20.73
C LYS A 14 51.11 4.49 19.77
N GLU A 15 50.09 3.84 20.30
CA GLU A 15 48.81 3.74 19.62
C GLU A 15 48.27 5.17 19.51
N GLU A 16 48.28 5.74 18.31
CA GLU A 16 47.45 6.91 18.02
C GLU A 16 46.01 6.42 18.03
N SER A 17 45.32 6.68 19.14
CA SER A 17 43.87 6.68 19.17
C SER A 17 43.41 7.70 18.15
N VAL A 18 42.99 7.21 16.98
CA VAL A 18 42.21 7.99 16.03
C VAL A 18 40.94 8.37 16.78
N GLU A 19 40.85 9.62 17.22
CA GLU A 19 39.57 10.16 17.67
C GLU A 19 38.65 10.10 16.45
N GLU A 20 37.57 9.33 16.55
CA GLU A 20 36.55 9.24 15.52
C GLU A 20 35.89 10.62 15.41
N ASP A 21 36.38 11.43 14.47
CA ASP A 21 35.75 12.69 14.11
C ASP A 21 34.33 12.35 13.64
N PRO A 22 33.27 12.83 14.34
CA PRO A 22 31.88 12.47 14.05
C PRO A 22 31.40 12.97 12.67
N ASN A 23 32.26 13.67 11.93
CA ASN A 23 32.02 14.15 10.58
C ASN A 23 32.70 13.30 9.48
N VAL A 24 33.36 12.18 9.83
CA VAL A 24 33.95 11.23 8.87
C VAL A 24 32.92 10.18 8.44
N VAL A 25 32.21 10.47 7.36
CA VAL A 25 31.32 9.50 6.69
C VAL A 25 32.17 8.50 5.90
N THR A 26 32.00 7.19 6.12
CA THR A 26 32.72 6.18 5.34
C THR A 26 31.99 5.85 4.03
N MET A 27 32.71 5.33 3.04
CA MET A 27 32.09 4.83 1.80
C MET A 27 31.07 3.70 2.04
N VAL A 28 31.16 2.98 3.17
CA VAL A 28 30.20 1.94 3.53
C VAL A 28 28.89 2.56 4.04
N ASP A 29 28.98 3.67 4.78
CA ASP A 29 27.81 4.40 5.26
C ASP A 29 27.05 5.04 4.09
N VAL A 30 27.77 5.65 3.13
CA VAL A 30 27.15 6.18 1.88
C VAL A 30 26.41 5.09 1.11
N LEU A 31 27.03 3.93 0.87
CA LEU A 31 26.39 2.83 0.15
C LEU A 31 25.18 2.26 0.90
N LYS A 32 25.21 2.30 2.24
CA LYS A 32 24.08 1.87 3.08
C LYS A 32 22.93 2.87 3.04
N GLU A 33 23.22 4.16 3.10
CA GLU A 33 22.24 5.24 2.95
C GLU A 33 21.59 5.22 1.55
N GLU A 34 22.39 5.05 0.49
CA GLU A 34 21.87 4.86 -0.88
C GLU A 34 20.93 3.64 -0.98
N GLN A 35 21.28 2.51 -0.37
CA GLN A 35 20.45 1.30 -0.37
C GLN A 35 19.14 1.49 0.42
N GLU A 36 19.19 2.17 1.56
CA GLU A 36 18.01 2.48 2.38
C GLU A 36 17.05 3.42 1.62
N LEU A 37 17.59 4.48 0.99
CA LEU A 37 16.83 5.38 0.12
C LEU A 37 16.21 4.68 -1.10
N GLU A 38 16.96 3.76 -1.73
CA GLU A 38 16.46 2.95 -2.84
C GLU A 38 15.28 2.06 -2.43
N ASP A 39 15.35 1.44 -1.25
CA ASP A 39 14.34 0.48 -0.81
C ASP A 39 13.06 1.19 -0.34
N ASP A 40 13.18 2.37 0.29
CA ASP A 40 12.06 3.27 0.55
C ASP A 40 11.40 3.76 -0.75
N ALA A 41 12.19 4.17 -1.75
CA ALA A 41 11.67 4.56 -3.06
C ALA A 41 10.93 3.41 -3.76
N LYS A 42 11.46 2.17 -3.68
CA LYS A 42 10.78 0.96 -4.20
C LYS A 42 9.48 0.68 -3.46
N ALA A 43 9.43 0.89 -2.14
CA ALA A 43 8.22 0.70 -1.33
C ALA A 43 7.12 1.71 -1.69
N VAL A 44 7.47 3.00 -1.84
CA VAL A 44 6.53 4.09 -2.17
C VAL A 44 6.06 4.00 -3.62
N LEU A 45 6.98 3.85 -4.58
CA LEU A 45 6.68 3.86 -6.02
C LEU A 45 6.33 2.47 -6.58
N GLY A 46 6.39 1.42 -5.76
CA GLY A 46 6.09 0.05 -6.16
C GLY A 46 7.06 -0.51 -7.21
N ALA A 47 8.36 -0.16 -7.11
CA ALA A 47 9.41 -0.48 -8.07
C ALA A 47 9.04 -0.10 -9.53
N SER A 48 8.52 1.11 -9.73
CA SER A 48 8.16 1.62 -11.05
C SER A 48 9.39 1.91 -11.90
N ASP A 49 9.33 1.53 -13.17
CA ASP A 49 10.33 1.85 -14.19
C ASP A 49 10.21 3.33 -14.58
N ASP A 50 11.31 4.06 -14.40
CA ASP A 50 11.45 5.49 -14.72
C ASP A 50 11.91 5.73 -16.16
N GLN A 51 12.44 4.72 -16.85
CA GLN A 51 12.99 4.82 -18.20
C GLN A 51 12.02 4.33 -19.28
N ASN A 52 11.25 3.27 -19.02
CA ASN A 52 10.38 2.62 -19.99
C ASN A 52 8.89 2.79 -19.67
N CYS A 53 8.08 3.02 -20.70
CA CYS A 53 6.63 3.08 -20.52
C CYS A 53 6.05 1.71 -20.17
N THR A 54 5.34 1.61 -19.04
CA THR A 54 4.72 0.36 -18.56
C THR A 54 3.60 -0.18 -19.46
N TYR A 55 3.16 0.57 -20.49
CA TYR A 55 2.09 0.15 -21.39
C TYR A 55 2.34 -1.23 -22.04
N SER A 56 3.57 -1.51 -22.44
CA SER A 56 3.90 -2.77 -23.12
C SER A 56 4.07 -3.96 -22.16
N GLN A 57 4.07 -3.70 -20.84
CA GLN A 57 3.95 -4.71 -19.78
C GLN A 57 2.49 -5.14 -19.53
N GLY A 58 1.51 -4.47 -20.15
CA GLY A 58 0.09 -4.76 -19.97
C GLY A 58 -0.50 -4.13 -18.71
N TYR A 59 -1.34 -4.87 -17.99
CA TYR A 59 -1.94 -4.44 -16.73
C TYR A 59 -1.02 -4.85 -15.57
N VAL A 60 -0.20 -3.91 -15.08
CA VAL A 60 0.78 -4.17 -14.03
C VAL A 60 0.08 -4.33 -12.68
N LYS A 61 0.48 -5.35 -11.89
CA LYS A 61 -0.14 -5.66 -10.58
C LYS A 61 -0.17 -4.45 -9.64
N ARG A 62 0.89 -3.65 -9.64
CA ARG A 62 1.06 -2.41 -8.87
C ARG A 62 2.08 -1.52 -9.58
N GLN A 63 1.78 -0.24 -9.80
CA GLN A 63 2.72 0.76 -10.31
C GLN A 63 2.32 2.16 -9.82
N ALA A 64 3.28 3.07 -9.65
CA ALA A 64 3.03 4.49 -9.40
C ALA A 64 2.38 5.13 -10.64
N LEU A 65 1.37 5.97 -10.40
CA LEU A 65 0.65 6.69 -11.44
C LEU A 65 0.54 8.17 -11.13
N TYR A 66 0.44 8.96 -12.19
CA TYR A 66 0.24 10.41 -12.14
C TYR A 66 -0.99 10.78 -12.97
N ALA A 67 -1.77 11.75 -12.51
CA ALA A 67 -2.77 12.46 -13.31
C ALA A 67 -2.16 13.77 -13.82
N CYS A 68 -2.43 14.14 -15.06
CA CYS A 68 -1.88 15.36 -15.65
C CYS A 68 -2.96 16.41 -15.83
N MET A 69 -2.97 17.43 -14.96
CA MET A 69 -3.98 18.49 -14.93
C MET A 69 -3.84 19.44 -16.13
N THR A 70 -2.64 19.59 -16.69
CA THR A 70 -2.45 20.34 -17.95
C THR A 70 -3.07 19.63 -19.16
N CYS A 71 -3.09 18.28 -19.18
CA CYS A 71 -3.65 17.51 -20.29
C CYS A 71 -5.14 17.19 -20.13
N ILE A 72 -5.60 17.02 -18.89
CA ILE A 72 -6.97 16.67 -18.52
C ILE A 72 -7.41 17.67 -17.43
N PRO A 73 -7.58 18.96 -17.78
CA PRO A 73 -7.94 19.99 -16.82
C PRO A 73 -9.34 19.77 -16.25
N LEU A 74 -9.51 20.10 -14.97
CA LEU A 74 -10.79 20.08 -14.25
C LEU A 74 -11.90 20.91 -14.92
N SER A 75 -11.54 21.91 -15.72
CA SER A 75 -12.47 22.80 -16.43
C SER A 75 -13.07 22.21 -17.70
N ASP A 76 -12.56 21.08 -18.21
CA ASP A 76 -13.07 20.43 -19.42
C ASP A 76 -13.71 19.07 -19.09
N ASP A 77 -15.03 19.11 -18.83
CA ASP A 77 -15.83 17.91 -18.57
C ASP A 77 -15.96 16.95 -19.77
N SER A 78 -15.57 17.36 -20.98
CA SER A 78 -15.54 16.44 -22.13
C SER A 78 -14.38 15.45 -22.05
N LEU A 79 -13.32 15.79 -21.31
CA LEU A 79 -12.14 14.96 -21.14
C LEU A 79 -12.36 13.93 -20.02
N LYS A 80 -12.16 12.66 -20.40
CA LYS A 80 -12.23 11.51 -19.49
C LYS A 80 -10.90 11.38 -18.73
N PRO A 81 -10.90 10.99 -17.45
CA PRO A 81 -9.68 10.78 -16.68
C PRO A 81 -8.72 9.79 -17.36
N GLY A 82 -7.43 9.96 -17.14
CA GLY A 82 -6.35 9.14 -17.68
C GLY A 82 -5.16 9.14 -16.72
N GLY A 83 -4.44 8.01 -16.63
CA GLY A 83 -3.27 7.88 -15.75
C GLY A 83 -2.00 7.59 -16.53
N ILE A 84 -0.90 8.27 -16.18
CA ILE A 84 0.43 8.04 -16.79
C ILE A 84 1.36 7.36 -15.78
N CYS A 85 2.29 6.53 -16.26
CA CYS A 85 3.32 5.90 -15.44
C CYS A 85 4.53 6.84 -15.21
N LEU A 86 5.40 6.48 -14.27
CA LEU A 86 6.60 7.24 -13.88
C LEU A 86 7.48 7.68 -15.07
N ALA A 87 7.84 6.77 -15.97
CA ALA A 87 8.60 7.14 -17.16
C ALA A 87 7.88 8.16 -18.07
N CYS A 88 6.54 8.12 -18.15
CA CYS A 88 5.79 9.09 -18.93
C CYS A 88 5.69 10.46 -18.25
N SER A 89 5.69 10.55 -16.91
CA SER A 89 5.77 11.85 -16.23
C SER A 89 7.07 12.59 -16.57
N TYR A 90 8.20 11.88 -16.66
CA TYR A 90 9.47 12.49 -17.06
C TYR A 90 9.58 12.73 -18.57
N TYR A 91 9.41 11.72 -19.42
CA TYR A 91 9.76 11.84 -20.84
C TYR A 91 8.65 12.36 -21.76
N CYS A 92 7.42 12.50 -21.27
CA CYS A 92 6.26 12.91 -22.08
C CYS A 92 5.44 14.06 -21.45
N HIS A 93 5.59 14.30 -20.14
CA HIS A 93 4.84 15.33 -19.41
C HIS A 93 5.74 16.23 -18.54
N GLU A 94 7.02 16.37 -18.92
CA GLU A 94 7.93 17.34 -18.32
C GLU A 94 7.33 18.76 -18.38
N GLY A 95 7.37 19.48 -17.26
CA GLY A 95 6.82 20.84 -17.15
C GLY A 95 5.29 20.95 -17.15
N HIS A 96 4.55 19.83 -17.21
CA HIS A 96 3.11 19.84 -16.93
C HIS A 96 2.82 19.81 -15.42
N GLU A 97 1.65 20.29 -15.04
CA GLU A 97 1.08 20.09 -13.71
C GLU A 97 0.66 18.62 -13.57
N LEU A 98 1.33 17.91 -12.67
CA LEU A 98 1.13 16.50 -12.37
C LEU A 98 0.73 16.32 -10.91
N VAL A 99 -0.26 15.44 -10.68
CA VAL A 99 -0.70 15.02 -9.36
C VAL A 99 -0.36 13.54 -9.17
N GLU A 100 0.42 13.24 -8.14
CA GLU A 100 0.78 11.86 -7.80
C GLU A 100 -0.40 11.11 -7.21
N LEU A 101 -0.72 9.96 -7.80
CA LEU A 101 -1.81 9.08 -7.36
C LEU A 101 -1.29 7.92 -6.48
N TYR A 102 0.04 7.91 -6.23
CA TYR A 102 0.80 6.80 -5.67
C TYR A 102 0.57 5.51 -6.46
N THR A 103 0.90 4.36 -5.86
CA THR A 103 0.65 3.07 -6.48
C THR A 103 -0.84 2.73 -6.57
N LYS A 104 -1.30 2.38 -7.78
CA LYS A 104 -2.60 1.75 -8.07
C LYS A 104 -2.42 0.33 -8.62
N ARG A 105 -3.46 -0.51 -8.56
CA ARG A 105 -3.41 -1.91 -9.02
C ARG A 105 -4.02 -2.14 -10.40
N ASN A 106 -3.50 -3.14 -11.11
CA ASN A 106 -4.01 -3.64 -12.40
C ASN A 106 -4.28 -2.53 -13.43
N PHE A 107 -3.38 -1.55 -13.51
CA PHE A 107 -3.51 -0.39 -14.39
C PHE A 107 -2.51 -0.47 -15.55
N ARG A 108 -2.84 0.19 -16.67
CA ARG A 108 -2.02 0.30 -17.87
C ARG A 108 -1.91 1.76 -18.32
N CYS A 109 -0.69 2.26 -18.54
CA CYS A 109 -0.44 3.67 -18.83
C CYS A 109 -1.23 4.22 -20.04
N ASP A 110 -1.96 5.31 -19.84
CA ASP A 110 -2.81 5.97 -20.85
C ASP A 110 -2.08 7.01 -21.71
N CYS A 111 -0.87 7.46 -21.32
CA CYS A 111 -0.12 8.50 -22.06
C CYS A 111 -0.09 8.19 -23.57
N GLY A 112 -0.53 9.12 -24.44
CA GLY A 112 -0.56 8.91 -25.89
C GLY A 112 -1.74 8.11 -26.45
N ASN A 113 -2.68 7.63 -25.62
CA ASN A 113 -3.94 7.04 -26.10
C ASN A 113 -5.05 8.11 -26.23
N SER A 114 -6.31 7.70 -26.49
CA SER A 114 -7.40 8.66 -26.74
C SER A 114 -7.85 9.46 -25.50
N ARG A 115 -7.27 9.23 -24.31
CA ARG A 115 -7.41 10.10 -23.13
C ARG A 115 -6.53 11.34 -23.21
N PHE A 116 -5.46 11.28 -24.00
CA PHE A 116 -4.47 12.35 -24.18
C PHE A 116 -4.49 12.84 -25.64
N THR A 117 -5.56 13.53 -26.02
CA THR A 117 -5.82 13.96 -27.41
C THR A 117 -4.69 14.78 -28.04
N ASN A 118 -4.03 15.64 -27.26
CA ASN A 118 -3.02 16.57 -27.75
C ASN A 118 -1.58 16.05 -27.62
N ASN A 119 -1.32 15.00 -26.82
CA ASN A 119 0.03 14.54 -26.47
C ASN A 119 0.24 13.07 -26.81
N LYS A 120 1.32 12.77 -27.54
CA LYS A 120 1.75 11.41 -27.87
C LYS A 120 2.77 10.90 -26.86
N CYS A 121 2.88 9.58 -26.72
CA CYS A 121 3.90 8.97 -25.87
C CYS A 121 5.21 8.81 -26.66
N ASN A 122 6.29 9.41 -26.16
CA ASN A 122 7.62 9.33 -26.76
C ASN A 122 8.27 7.95 -26.58
N LEU A 123 7.90 7.23 -25.52
CA LEU A 123 8.48 5.94 -25.14
C LEU A 123 7.78 4.71 -25.74
N GLU A 124 6.49 4.80 -26.04
CA GLU A 124 5.69 3.71 -26.60
C GLU A 124 4.60 4.28 -27.50
N PRO A 125 4.83 4.40 -28.82
CA PRO A 125 3.90 5.05 -29.74
C PRO A 125 2.70 4.17 -30.12
N ASN A 126 2.76 2.84 -29.94
CA ASN A 126 1.76 1.91 -30.47
C ASN A 126 0.75 1.48 -29.41
N LYS A 127 -0.22 2.35 -29.12
CA LYS A 127 -1.25 2.12 -28.11
C LYS A 127 -2.65 1.94 -28.67
N SER A 128 -3.42 1.05 -28.06
CA SER A 128 -4.87 0.95 -28.22
C SER A 128 -5.51 2.26 -27.74
N ALA A 129 -6.59 2.69 -28.41
CA ALA A 129 -7.25 3.96 -28.08
C ALA A 129 -7.69 4.05 -26.61
N VAL A 130 -8.16 2.95 -26.01
CA VAL A 130 -8.65 2.88 -24.63
C VAL A 130 -8.12 1.63 -23.94
N ASN A 131 -7.77 1.76 -22.66
CA ASN A 131 -7.49 0.65 -21.75
C ASN A 131 -8.77 0.28 -20.98
N GLU A 132 -9.41 -0.84 -21.34
CA GLU A 132 -10.76 -1.21 -20.86
C GLU A 132 -10.82 -1.64 -19.39
N LEU A 133 -9.73 -2.18 -18.82
CA LEU A 133 -9.70 -2.65 -17.43
C LEU A 133 -9.19 -1.59 -16.44
N ASN A 134 -8.76 -0.42 -16.93
CA ASN A 134 -8.35 0.68 -16.05
C ASN A 134 -9.55 1.19 -15.23
N SER A 135 -9.41 1.22 -13.91
CA SER A 135 -10.37 1.87 -13.01
C SER A 135 -9.91 3.29 -12.68
N TYR A 136 -10.84 4.24 -12.74
CA TYR A 136 -10.59 5.65 -12.44
C TYR A 136 -11.51 6.08 -11.31
N ASN A 137 -10.92 6.60 -10.23
CA ASN A 137 -11.65 7.27 -9.14
C ASN A 137 -11.47 8.79 -9.24
N GLN A 138 -11.96 9.54 -8.27
CA GLN A 138 -11.89 11.01 -8.26
C GLN A 138 -10.45 11.58 -8.21
N ASN A 139 -9.45 10.80 -7.75
CA ASN A 139 -8.07 11.26 -7.64
C ASN A 139 -7.46 11.60 -9.01
N PHE A 140 -7.95 10.97 -10.08
CA PHE A 140 -7.53 11.28 -11.46
C PHE A 140 -7.97 12.68 -11.93
N ARG A 141 -8.77 13.39 -11.12
CA ARG A 141 -9.13 14.80 -11.27
C ARG A 141 -8.56 15.67 -10.14
N GLY A 142 -7.59 15.16 -9.36
CA GLY A 142 -6.90 15.90 -8.32
C GLY A 142 -7.73 16.19 -7.06
N VAL A 143 -8.90 15.55 -6.91
CA VAL A 143 -9.75 15.69 -5.73
C VAL A 143 -9.89 14.38 -4.96
N TYR A 144 -10.12 14.51 -3.65
CA TYR A 144 -9.99 13.42 -2.69
C TYR A 144 -11.07 13.47 -1.61
N CYS A 145 -11.22 12.35 -0.89
CA CYS A 145 -12.10 12.17 0.25
C CYS A 145 -13.59 12.39 -0.07
N THR A 146 -14.49 12.23 0.91
CA THR A 146 -15.93 12.52 0.77
C THR A 146 -16.23 14.02 0.64
N CYS A 147 -15.24 14.88 0.89
CA CYS A 147 -15.35 16.34 0.74
C CYS A 147 -14.95 16.85 -0.66
N SER A 148 -14.47 15.98 -1.56
CA SER A 148 -14.11 16.31 -2.95
C SER A 148 -13.19 17.52 -3.09
N ARG A 149 -12.21 17.64 -2.18
CA ARG A 149 -11.26 18.77 -2.13
C ARG A 149 -9.91 18.41 -2.76
N PRO A 150 -9.14 19.39 -3.28
CA PRO A 150 -7.79 19.16 -3.76
C PRO A 150 -6.83 18.78 -2.63
N TYR A 151 -5.62 18.34 -2.97
CA TYR A 151 -4.53 18.20 -2.00
C TYR A 151 -3.19 18.61 -2.64
N PRO A 152 -2.39 19.50 -2.01
CA PRO A 152 -2.71 20.24 -0.79
C PRO A 152 -3.85 21.25 -1.02
N ASP A 153 -4.72 21.43 -0.03
CA ASP A 153 -5.82 22.40 -0.08
C ASP A 153 -5.41 23.71 0.61
N PRO A 154 -5.25 24.83 -0.12
CA PRO A 154 -4.89 26.12 0.48
C PRO A 154 -6.02 26.74 1.32
N GLU A 155 -7.26 26.25 1.20
CA GLU A 155 -8.40 26.68 2.03
C GLU A 155 -8.62 25.78 3.25
N ASP A 156 -7.85 24.70 3.42
CA ASP A 156 -7.90 23.88 4.62
C ASP A 156 -6.82 24.28 5.61
N VAL A 157 -7.25 24.69 6.80
CA VAL A 157 -6.36 25.07 7.92
C VAL A 157 -6.11 23.91 8.88
N ILE A 158 -6.74 22.75 8.63
CA ILE A 158 -6.60 21.55 9.43
C ILE A 158 -5.59 20.63 8.74
N ASP A 159 -4.37 20.59 9.29
CA ASP A 159 -3.38 19.59 8.95
C ASP A 159 -3.84 18.22 9.48
N ASP A 160 -4.18 17.29 8.57
CA ASP A 160 -4.46 15.90 8.91
C ASP A 160 -3.96 14.90 7.87
N GLU A 161 -3.47 13.76 8.36
CA GLU A 161 -2.93 12.69 7.52
C GLU A 161 -4.05 12.04 6.69
N MET A 162 -3.83 11.94 5.37
CA MET A 162 -4.74 11.24 4.48
C MET A 162 -4.45 9.74 4.48
N ILE A 163 -5.50 8.92 4.56
CA ILE A 163 -5.40 7.46 4.63
C ILE A 163 -6.04 6.83 3.38
N LYS A 164 -5.30 5.97 2.69
CA LYS A 164 -5.77 5.28 1.47
C LYS A 164 -6.64 4.07 1.81
N CYS A 165 -7.85 4.02 1.28
CA CYS A 165 -8.70 2.84 1.35
C CYS A 165 -8.13 1.73 0.45
N VAL A 166 -7.89 0.53 1.00
CA VAL A 166 -7.28 -0.57 0.24
C VAL A 166 -8.21 -1.09 -0.88
N VAL A 167 -9.53 -0.91 -0.78
CA VAL A 167 -10.52 -1.41 -1.75
C VAL A 167 -10.64 -0.49 -2.97
N CYS A 168 -11.07 0.76 -2.79
CA CYS A 168 -11.27 1.74 -3.88
C CYS A 168 -10.02 2.53 -4.27
N GLU A 169 -8.92 2.37 -3.53
CA GLU A 169 -7.65 3.10 -3.69
C GLU A 169 -7.78 4.63 -3.61
N ASP A 170 -8.89 5.13 -3.06
CA ASP A 170 -9.14 6.56 -2.79
C ASP A 170 -8.57 6.95 -1.42
N TRP A 171 -8.22 8.24 -1.26
CA TRP A 171 -7.62 8.81 -0.06
C TRP A 171 -8.66 9.60 0.74
N TYR A 172 -8.59 9.52 2.06
CA TYR A 172 -9.56 10.16 2.96
C TYR A 172 -8.85 10.85 4.13
N HIS A 173 -9.26 12.08 4.42
CA HIS A 173 -8.98 12.77 5.67
C HIS A 173 -9.49 11.94 6.85
N GLY A 174 -8.68 11.79 7.91
CA GLY A 174 -9.02 10.98 9.08
C GLY A 174 -10.34 11.39 9.72
N ARG A 175 -10.57 12.71 9.83
CA ARG A 175 -11.81 13.32 10.36
C ARG A 175 -13.08 12.97 9.56
N HIS A 176 -12.97 12.56 8.30
CA HIS A 176 -14.10 12.23 7.42
C HIS A 176 -14.36 10.71 7.30
N LEU A 177 -13.60 9.86 7.99
CA LEU A 177 -13.79 8.40 7.95
C LEU A 177 -15.02 7.92 8.76
N GLY A 178 -15.60 8.75 9.63
CA GLY A 178 -16.74 8.38 10.48
C GLY A 178 -16.39 7.34 11.55
N SER A 179 -15.11 7.25 11.91
CA SER A 179 -14.53 6.29 12.85
C SER A 179 -13.30 6.92 13.52
N ASN A 180 -12.98 6.52 14.75
CA ASN A 180 -11.70 6.89 15.36
C ASN A 180 -10.55 6.28 14.54
N VAL A 181 -9.53 7.08 14.27
CA VAL A 181 -8.30 6.67 13.59
C VAL A 181 -7.32 6.12 14.63
N PRO A 182 -6.85 4.86 14.54
CA PRO A 182 -5.78 4.34 15.39
C PRO A 182 -4.44 5.05 15.10
N THR A 183 -3.40 4.82 15.91
CA THR A 183 -2.09 5.39 15.58
C THR A 183 -1.52 4.74 14.32
N LEU A 184 -0.55 5.40 13.66
CA LEU A 184 -0.04 5.05 12.33
C LEU A 184 0.55 3.62 12.21
N HIS A 185 0.77 2.92 13.34
CA HIS A 185 1.31 1.56 13.39
C HIS A 185 0.36 0.53 14.03
N ASP A 186 -0.84 0.92 14.47
CA ASP A 186 -1.82 0.01 15.09
C ASP A 186 -2.67 -0.76 14.06
N TYR A 187 -2.52 -0.48 12.76
CA TYR A 187 -3.28 -1.10 11.69
C TYR A 187 -2.43 -1.33 10.43
N GLY A 188 -2.78 -2.36 9.67
CA GLY A 188 -2.13 -2.67 8.38
C GLY A 188 -2.91 -2.15 7.18
N GLU A 189 -4.25 -2.15 7.24
CA GLU A 189 -5.09 -1.70 6.12
C GLU A 189 -6.37 -0.99 6.59
N MET A 190 -6.80 0.03 5.86
CA MET A 190 -8.07 0.73 6.06
C MET A 190 -9.06 0.44 4.92
N VAL A 191 -10.33 0.21 5.25
CA VAL A 191 -11.46 0.16 4.30
C VAL A 191 -12.47 1.25 4.66
N CYS A 192 -12.74 2.17 3.73
CA CYS A 192 -13.64 3.29 3.95
C CYS A 192 -15.11 2.83 4.10
N GLY A 193 -15.94 3.66 4.75
CA GLY A 193 -17.35 3.35 5.02
C GLY A 193 -18.14 2.91 3.79
N SER A 194 -18.04 3.63 2.67
CA SER A 194 -18.73 3.26 1.42
C SER A 194 -18.29 1.91 0.84
N CYS A 195 -17.04 1.49 1.09
CA CYS A 195 -16.56 0.17 0.70
C CYS A 195 -17.04 -0.92 1.68
N MET A 196 -17.13 -0.62 2.98
CA MET A 196 -17.72 -1.51 3.99
C MET A 196 -19.24 -1.71 3.77
N GLU A 197 -19.95 -0.68 3.33
CA GLU A 197 -21.37 -0.75 2.95
C GLU A 197 -21.57 -1.57 1.66
N LYS A 198 -20.74 -1.34 0.64
CA LYS A 198 -20.78 -2.11 -0.62
C LYS A 198 -20.38 -3.57 -0.45
N HIS A 199 -19.46 -3.85 0.47
CA HIS A 199 -18.90 -5.18 0.73
C HIS A 199 -19.23 -5.61 2.17
N THR A 200 -20.52 -5.74 2.48
CA THR A 200 -21.03 -5.99 3.84
C THR A 200 -20.44 -7.21 4.55
N PHE A 201 -19.94 -8.20 3.81
CA PHE A 201 -19.24 -9.36 4.35
C PHE A 201 -17.96 -8.98 5.13
N LEU A 202 -17.36 -7.82 4.86
CA LEU A 202 -16.18 -7.31 5.57
C LEU A 202 -16.46 -7.01 7.04
N TRP A 203 -17.71 -6.69 7.42
CA TRP A 203 -18.09 -6.45 8.82
C TRP A 203 -17.88 -7.69 9.71
N GLN A 204 -17.89 -8.90 9.15
CA GLN A 204 -17.59 -10.12 9.90
C GLN A 204 -16.13 -10.15 10.40
N TYR A 205 -15.21 -9.55 9.65
CA TYR A 205 -13.78 -9.51 9.97
C TYR A 205 -13.41 -8.28 10.83
N LYS A 206 -14.36 -7.37 11.12
CA LYS A 206 -14.15 -6.25 12.05
C LYS A 206 -14.05 -6.73 13.51
N ARG A 207 -14.74 -7.82 13.86
CA ARG A 207 -14.69 -8.38 15.22
C ARG A 207 -13.32 -8.97 15.49
N GLU A 208 -12.54 -8.25 16.29
CA GLU A 208 -11.61 -8.79 17.28
C GLU A 208 -10.93 -10.10 16.82
N ILE A 209 -9.86 -9.99 16.03
CA ILE A 209 -8.82 -11.03 16.08
C ILE A 209 -8.29 -10.90 17.51
N PRO A 210 -8.55 -11.86 18.41
CA PRO A 210 -8.28 -11.65 19.82
C PRO A 210 -6.77 -11.61 20.04
N ASP A 211 -6.33 -10.68 20.87
CA ASP A 211 -4.93 -10.56 21.24
C ASP A 211 -4.48 -11.82 21.99
N GLN A 212 -3.54 -12.55 21.37
CA GLN A 212 -2.84 -13.78 21.77
C GLN A 212 -3.63 -15.01 22.29
N ASP A 213 -4.76 -14.88 23.00
CA ASP A 213 -5.36 -15.97 23.81
C ASP A 213 -6.86 -16.29 23.55
N GLY A 214 -7.53 -15.61 22.62
CA GLY A 214 -8.98 -15.78 22.44
C GLY A 214 -9.40 -17.01 21.62
N VAL A 215 -10.07 -17.97 22.26
CA VAL A 215 -10.68 -19.13 21.60
C VAL A 215 -11.75 -18.70 20.59
N ILE A 216 -11.49 -18.95 19.29
CA ILE A 216 -12.50 -18.80 18.25
C ILE A 216 -13.51 -19.94 18.38
N LYS A 217 -14.68 -19.66 18.95
CA LYS A 217 -15.84 -20.57 18.90
C LYS A 217 -16.37 -20.63 17.47
N VAL A 218 -15.94 -21.64 16.73
CA VAL A 218 -16.54 -22.02 15.45
C VAL A 218 -17.63 -23.04 15.76
N GLU A 219 -18.91 -22.68 15.55
CA GLU A 219 -19.97 -23.68 15.53
C GLU A 219 -19.80 -24.53 14.27
N VAL A 220 -19.69 -25.84 14.45
CA VAL A 220 -19.52 -26.81 13.36
C VAL A 220 -20.89 -27.34 12.98
N CYS A 221 -21.42 -26.91 11.85
CA CYS A 221 -22.65 -27.44 11.28
C CYS A 221 -22.42 -28.84 10.66
N ASN A 222 -22.32 -29.86 11.52
CA ASN A 222 -22.25 -31.25 11.08
C ASN A 222 -23.57 -31.67 10.40
N GLY A 223 -23.46 -32.04 9.13
CA GLY A 223 -24.61 -32.51 8.34
C GLY A 223 -25.13 -33.87 8.82
N LYS A 224 -26.37 -33.86 9.32
CA LYS A 224 -27.20 -34.98 9.81
C LYS A 224 -26.94 -35.40 11.27
N ALA A 225 -28.05 -35.46 12.00
CA ALA A 225 -28.10 -35.68 13.43
C ALA A 225 -27.87 -37.15 13.84
N ASP A 226 -27.19 -37.33 14.97
CA ASP A 226 -27.78 -38.03 16.11
C ASP A 226 -27.28 -37.36 17.41
N ALA A 227 -27.91 -37.65 18.55
CA ALA A 227 -27.69 -36.92 19.81
C ALA A 227 -26.44 -37.39 20.55
N GLY A 228 -25.59 -36.44 20.98
CA GLY A 228 -24.46 -36.71 21.86
C GLY A 228 -23.53 -35.51 22.00
N GLU A 229 -23.26 -35.10 23.24
CA GLU A 229 -22.31 -34.03 23.55
C GLU A 229 -20.88 -34.41 23.12
N ASN A 230 -20.14 -33.46 22.53
CA ASN A 230 -18.72 -33.21 22.88
C ASN A 230 -18.23 -31.90 22.24
N VAL A 231 -17.97 -30.89 23.06
CA VAL A 231 -17.33 -29.63 22.65
C VAL A 231 -15.82 -29.84 22.70
N ASN A 232 -15.19 -30.02 21.53
CA ASN A 232 -13.74 -30.06 21.45
C ASN A 232 -13.18 -28.64 21.37
N GLU A 233 -12.69 -28.12 22.50
CA GLU A 233 -11.90 -26.89 22.55
C GLU A 233 -10.59 -27.07 21.76
N ILE A 234 -10.40 -26.29 20.70
CA ILE A 234 -9.14 -26.26 19.94
C ILE A 234 -8.29 -25.09 20.46
N LYS A 235 -7.16 -25.39 21.10
CA LYS A 235 -6.19 -24.40 21.54
C LYS A 235 -5.33 -23.92 20.35
N ILE A 236 -5.01 -22.62 20.34
CA ILE A 236 -4.36 -21.96 19.19
C ILE A 236 -2.93 -22.50 18.92
N GLU A 237 -2.25 -23.07 19.92
CA GLU A 237 -0.91 -23.66 19.75
C GLU A 237 -0.86 -24.79 18.70
N ASP A 238 -1.93 -25.61 18.57
CA ASP A 238 -2.00 -26.69 17.57
C ASP A 238 -2.05 -26.16 16.12
N THR A 239 -2.53 -24.93 15.92
CA THR A 239 -2.63 -24.30 14.58
C THR A 239 -1.26 -23.97 13.97
N ARG A 240 -0.18 -23.96 14.76
CA ARG A 240 1.18 -23.66 14.26
C ARG A 240 1.85 -24.86 13.58
N SER A 241 1.37 -26.09 13.84
CA SER A 241 2.05 -27.33 13.47
C SER A 241 1.26 -28.24 12.52
N LYS A 242 0.00 -27.90 12.19
CA LYS A 242 -0.79 -28.63 11.19
C LYS A 242 -1.50 -27.67 10.24
N ILE A 243 -1.08 -27.70 8.98
CA ILE A 243 -1.94 -27.34 7.85
C ILE A 243 -3.02 -28.42 7.76
N MET A 244 -4.03 -28.33 8.62
CA MET A 244 -5.21 -29.19 8.53
C MET A 244 -5.98 -28.82 7.27
N LYS A 245 -6.39 -29.84 6.51
CA LYS A 245 -6.96 -29.68 5.18
C LYS A 245 -8.19 -28.78 5.22
N THR A 246 -8.35 -27.99 4.17
CA THR A 246 -9.38 -26.96 3.97
C THR A 246 -10.82 -27.49 3.82
N GLU A 247 -11.07 -28.76 4.15
CA GLU A 247 -12.30 -29.49 3.83
C GLU A 247 -13.29 -29.55 5.01
N ASP A 248 -12.83 -29.31 6.25
CA ASP A 248 -13.61 -29.50 7.51
C ASP A 248 -14.05 -28.20 8.22
N ARG A 249 -13.86 -27.02 7.61
CA ARG A 249 -14.43 -25.75 8.11
C ARG A 249 -15.54 -25.26 7.17
N GLY A 250 -16.75 -25.06 7.69
CA GLY A 250 -17.86 -24.44 6.94
C GLY A 250 -17.51 -23.03 6.43
N CYS A 251 -18.14 -22.57 5.34
CA CYS A 251 -18.01 -21.21 4.78
C CYS A 251 -18.41 -20.21 5.86
N LEU A 252 -17.45 -19.49 6.45
CA LEU A 252 -17.63 -18.53 7.57
C LEU A 252 -18.76 -17.51 7.32
N LEU A 253 -19.09 -17.27 6.04
CA LEU A 253 -20.12 -16.34 5.60
C LEU A 253 -21.53 -16.95 5.48
N LYS A 254 -21.72 -18.27 5.60
CA LYS A 254 -23.03 -18.94 5.37
C LYS A 254 -24.03 -18.83 6.53
N GLU A 255 -23.57 -18.60 7.76
CA GLU A 255 -24.42 -18.70 8.96
C GLU A 255 -24.41 -17.42 9.83
N LEU A 256 -23.89 -16.30 9.32
CA LEU A 256 -23.71 -15.09 10.13
C LEU A 256 -24.56 -13.90 9.66
N ASN A 257 -25.33 -13.34 10.59
CA ASN A 257 -25.96 -12.03 10.49
C ASN A 257 -24.95 -10.97 11.02
N PRO A 258 -24.24 -10.21 10.18
CA PRO A 258 -23.30 -9.21 10.67
C PRO A 258 -24.05 -8.08 11.38
N VAL A 259 -23.52 -7.62 12.51
CA VAL A 259 -23.87 -6.28 13.02
C VAL A 259 -23.19 -5.28 12.09
N VAL A 260 -23.95 -4.80 11.10
CA VAL A 260 -23.49 -3.76 10.16
C VAL A 260 -23.26 -2.48 10.95
N GLY A 261 -22.02 -1.98 10.93
CA GLY A 261 -21.67 -0.69 11.50
C GLY A 261 -21.77 0.44 10.47
N HIS A 262 -21.27 1.60 10.86
CA HIS A 262 -21.04 2.75 9.99
C HIS A 262 -19.58 3.20 10.10
N GLY A 263 -19.11 3.97 9.12
CA GLY A 263 -17.74 4.50 9.07
C GLY A 263 -16.71 3.49 8.59
N ALA A 264 -15.46 3.92 8.52
CA ALA A 264 -14.35 3.09 8.10
C ALA A 264 -14.00 2.00 9.12
N VAL A 265 -13.26 1.00 8.64
CA VAL A 265 -12.70 -0.07 9.46
C VAL A 265 -11.21 -0.18 9.19
N PHE A 266 -10.46 -0.18 10.27
CA PHE A 266 -9.03 -0.45 10.31
C PHE A 266 -8.84 -1.91 10.68
N PHE A 267 -8.08 -2.63 9.86
CA PHE A 267 -7.75 -4.03 10.06
C PHE A 267 -6.27 -4.17 10.43
N SER A 268 -5.98 -5.04 11.39
CA SER A 268 -4.62 -5.37 11.79
C SER A 268 -3.86 -6.16 10.72
N ASP A 269 -2.54 -6.19 10.84
CA ASP A 269 -1.69 -6.84 9.86
C ASP A 269 -2.01 -8.33 9.65
N GLY A 270 -2.06 -8.72 8.39
CA GLY A 270 -2.34 -10.11 8.01
C GLY A 270 -3.80 -10.55 8.21
N TRP A 271 -4.76 -9.66 8.51
CA TRP A 271 -6.19 -10.01 8.63
C TRP A 271 -6.73 -10.83 7.45
N ARG A 272 -6.20 -10.59 6.24
CA ARG A 272 -6.50 -11.35 5.00
C ARG A 272 -6.26 -12.87 5.10
N LYS A 273 -5.48 -13.34 6.09
CA LYS A 273 -5.28 -14.77 6.37
C LYS A 273 -6.56 -15.44 6.88
N TYR A 274 -7.46 -14.69 7.51
CA TYR A 274 -8.72 -15.20 8.06
C TYR A 274 -9.87 -15.22 7.04
N LEU A 275 -9.72 -14.57 5.88
CA LEU A 275 -10.71 -14.60 4.80
C LEU A 275 -11.05 -16.04 4.41
N CYS A 276 -12.34 -16.36 4.41
CA CYS A 276 -12.82 -17.69 4.04
C CYS A 276 -12.51 -18.01 2.57
N ARG A 277 -12.05 -19.25 2.30
CA ARG A 277 -11.57 -19.68 0.97
C ARG A 277 -12.27 -20.91 0.39
N CYS A 278 -13.38 -21.37 0.97
CA CYS A 278 -14.13 -22.50 0.41
C CYS A 278 -14.85 -22.11 -0.90
N ASP A 279 -15.20 -23.09 -1.72
CA ASP A 279 -15.73 -22.87 -3.09
C ASP A 279 -17.02 -22.06 -3.18
N SER A 280 -17.84 -22.01 -2.11
CA SER A 280 -19.04 -21.15 -2.06
C SER A 280 -18.79 -19.71 -1.58
N CYS A 281 -17.54 -19.42 -1.21
CA CYS A 281 -17.06 -18.13 -0.71
C CYS A 281 -16.01 -17.50 -1.68
N GLN A 282 -15.60 -18.20 -2.76
CA GLN A 282 -14.70 -17.73 -3.83
C GLN A 282 -15.46 -17.07 -4.98
#